data_AF-A0A519IRW4-F1
#
_entry.id   AF-A0A519IRW4-F1
#
_cell.length_a   1.000
_cell.length_b   1.000
_cell.length_c   1.000
_cell.angle_alpha   90.00
_cell.angle_beta   90.00
_cell.angle_gamma   90.00
#
_symmetry.space_group_name_H-M   'P 1'
#
loop_
_entity.id
_entity.type
_entity.pdbx_description
1 polymer ?
#
loop_
_entity_poly.entity_id
_entity_poly.type
_entity_poly.pdbx_seq_one_letter_code
_entity_poly.pdbx_strand_id
1 'polypeptide(L)'
;MFKNMIVYRIAPQWQVELTQVEDALAKAPFTECGATQEKSLGWVPPRGDAHGPLAESVGGQWILRFMVESKVLPGSVLARKVKEKAERIEQETGRKPGKKESKELKDEAKLDLLPMAFTKQGSMWIWIDTASRLLVLDTSSQGRADEVVTLLVESLPGLSVSLINTQTSPQAAMSHWLKEQEPPVGFTVDRECELKSASEEKSVVRYARHALDIEEVQAHIDAGKLPTKL
;
A
#
# COMPACT_ATOMS: atom_id res chain seq x y z
N MET A 1 15.50 4.95 -2.53
CA MET A 1 14.95 6.08 -1.75
C MET A 1 13.47 5.81 -1.53
N PHE A 2 13.01 5.88 -0.28
CA PHE A 2 11.59 5.77 0.08
C PHE A 2 10.86 7.04 -0.39
N LYS A 3 9.64 6.88 -0.88
CA LYS A 3 8.78 7.99 -1.31
C LYS A 3 7.62 8.24 -0.34
N ASN A 4 7.20 7.21 0.37
CA ASN A 4 6.15 7.25 1.38
C ASN A 4 6.59 6.39 2.57
N MET A 5 5.91 6.52 3.69
CA MET A 5 6.18 5.70 4.88
C MET A 5 4.89 5.38 5.60
N ILE A 6 4.63 4.08 5.81
CA ILE A 6 3.79 3.60 6.91
C ILE A 6 4.72 2.91 7.90
N VAL A 7 4.60 3.28 9.17
CA VAL A 7 5.51 2.83 10.22
C VAL A 7 4.74 2.03 11.27
N TYR A 8 5.26 0.84 11.53
CA TYR A 8 4.80 -0.05 12.58
C TYR A 8 5.87 -0.18 13.66
N ARG A 9 5.42 -0.45 14.88
CA ARG A 9 6.26 -0.85 16.01
C ARG A 9 6.28 -2.37 16.12
N ILE A 10 7.47 -2.92 16.21
CA ILE A 10 7.71 -4.34 16.43
C ILE A 10 7.61 -4.63 17.94
N ALA A 11 6.93 -5.72 18.28
CA ALA A 11 6.77 -6.15 19.66
C ALA A 11 8.12 -6.59 20.27
N PRO A 12 8.39 -6.27 21.55
CA PRO A 12 9.73 -6.39 22.15
C PRO A 12 10.26 -7.83 22.26
N GLN A 13 9.38 -8.82 22.21
CA GLN A 13 9.73 -10.24 22.23
C GLN A 13 10.28 -10.75 20.90
N TRP A 14 10.10 -10.01 19.81
CA TRP A 14 10.63 -10.42 18.52
C TRP A 14 12.12 -10.05 18.42
N GLN A 15 12.96 -11.04 18.72
CA GLN A 15 14.41 -10.96 18.68
C GLN A 15 14.91 -12.09 17.81
N VAL A 16 15.34 -11.77 16.60
CA VAL A 16 15.84 -12.73 15.61
C VAL A 16 17.13 -12.19 15.02
N GLU A 17 17.90 -13.06 14.40
CA GLU A 17 19.07 -12.71 13.61
C GLU A 17 18.70 -12.48 12.14
N LEU A 18 19.52 -11.69 11.43
CA LEU A 18 19.32 -11.39 10.02
C LEU A 18 19.21 -12.66 9.16
N THR A 19 20.01 -13.69 9.48
CA THR A 19 20.01 -14.97 8.77
C THR A 19 18.66 -15.68 8.85
N GLN A 20 17.97 -15.60 9.99
CA GLN A 20 16.64 -16.18 10.15
C GLN A 20 15.60 -15.45 9.31
N VAL A 21 15.76 -14.14 9.13
CA VAL A 21 14.93 -13.36 8.20
C VAL A 21 15.22 -13.80 6.77
N GLU A 22 16.48 -13.85 6.37
CA GLU A 22 16.89 -14.26 5.02
C GLU A 22 16.38 -15.66 4.65
N ASP A 23 16.56 -16.65 5.53
CA ASP A 23 16.05 -18.02 5.38
C ASP A 23 14.52 -18.07 5.22
N ALA A 24 13.80 -17.18 5.90
CA ALA A 24 12.35 -17.10 5.80
C ALA A 24 11.92 -16.49 4.45
N LEU A 25 12.57 -15.42 4.01
CA LEU A 25 12.27 -14.79 2.72
C LEU A 25 12.63 -15.71 1.54
N ALA A 26 13.67 -16.52 1.68
CA ALA A 26 14.10 -17.49 0.66
C ALA A 26 13.05 -18.57 0.32
N LYS A 27 12.03 -18.73 1.16
CA LYS A 27 10.90 -19.66 0.92
C LYS A 27 9.86 -19.10 -0.05
N ALA A 28 9.85 -17.78 -0.27
CA ALA A 28 8.90 -17.10 -1.13
C ALA A 28 9.57 -16.07 -2.06
N PRO A 29 10.58 -16.47 -2.86
CA PRO A 29 11.19 -15.58 -3.83
C PRO A 29 10.13 -15.17 -4.86
N PHE A 30 10.24 -13.94 -5.36
CA PHE A 30 9.37 -13.48 -6.42
C PHE A 30 9.62 -14.29 -7.70
N THR A 31 8.51 -14.70 -8.32
CA THR A 31 8.48 -15.27 -9.67
C THR A 31 7.46 -14.51 -10.49
N GLU A 32 7.70 -14.38 -11.80
CA GLU A 32 6.74 -13.74 -12.70
C GLU A 32 5.44 -14.54 -12.78
N CYS A 33 4.34 -13.84 -13.08
CA CYS A 33 3.02 -14.42 -13.26
C CYS A 33 3.05 -15.51 -14.35
N GLY A 34 2.57 -16.69 -14.01
CA GLY A 34 2.21 -17.71 -15.00
C GLY A 34 1.13 -17.22 -15.98
N ALA A 35 0.93 -17.95 -17.08
CA ALA A 35 0.05 -17.55 -18.19
C ALA A 35 -1.39 -17.19 -17.74
N THR A 36 -1.95 -17.93 -16.79
CA THR A 36 -3.30 -17.71 -16.23
C THR A 36 -3.28 -17.16 -14.80
N GLN A 37 -2.10 -16.80 -14.28
CA GLN A 37 -1.96 -16.25 -12.93
C GLN A 37 -2.18 -14.73 -12.98
N GLU A 38 -3.18 -14.26 -12.25
CA GLU A 38 -3.53 -12.82 -12.23
C GLU A 38 -2.51 -11.97 -11.50
N LYS A 39 -1.94 -12.49 -10.42
CA LYS A 39 -1.05 -11.78 -9.52
C LYS A 39 0.02 -12.73 -9.02
N SER A 40 1.26 -12.25 -9.01
CA SER A 40 2.38 -12.89 -8.34
C SER A 40 3.02 -11.92 -7.37
N LEU A 41 3.58 -12.45 -6.29
CA LEU A 41 4.19 -11.68 -5.23
C LEU A 41 5.36 -12.45 -4.62
N GLY A 42 6.34 -11.73 -4.10
CA GLY A 42 7.47 -12.35 -3.41
C GLY A 42 8.62 -11.41 -3.16
N TRP A 43 9.70 -11.97 -2.64
CA TRP A 43 10.90 -11.26 -2.23
C TRP A 43 11.91 -11.19 -3.38
N VAL A 44 12.57 -10.04 -3.53
CA VAL A 44 13.67 -9.85 -4.48
C VAL A 44 14.89 -9.27 -3.77
N PRO A 45 16.11 -9.48 -4.29
CA PRO A 45 17.31 -8.89 -3.71
C PRO A 45 17.24 -7.36 -3.70
N PRO A 46 17.46 -6.68 -2.56
CA PRO A 46 17.40 -5.22 -2.46
C PRO A 46 18.33 -4.50 -3.43
N ARG A 47 19.50 -5.06 -3.75
CA ARG A 47 20.46 -4.49 -4.71
C ARG A 47 20.12 -4.76 -6.18
N GLY A 48 19.20 -5.68 -6.45
CA GLY A 48 18.86 -6.13 -7.80
C GLY A 48 19.84 -7.14 -8.39
N ASP A 49 20.84 -7.60 -7.61
CA ASP A 49 21.77 -8.64 -8.04
C ASP A 49 21.04 -9.97 -8.18
N ALA A 50 21.22 -10.66 -9.31
CA ALA A 50 20.63 -11.97 -9.53
C ALA A 50 21.15 -12.94 -8.46
N HIS A 51 20.23 -13.63 -7.77
CA HIS A 51 20.54 -14.55 -6.66
C HIS A 51 21.27 -13.89 -5.47
N GLY A 52 21.20 -12.56 -5.35
CA GLY A 52 21.69 -11.85 -4.17
C GLY A 52 20.85 -12.13 -2.91
N PRO A 53 21.31 -11.65 -1.74
CA PRO A 53 20.58 -11.80 -0.49
C PRO A 53 19.22 -11.10 -0.54
N LEU A 54 18.19 -11.70 0.03
CA LEU A 54 16.84 -11.12 0.10
C LEU A 54 16.66 -10.15 1.26
N ALA A 55 17.57 -10.20 2.24
CA ALA A 55 17.67 -9.28 3.35
C ALA A 55 19.11 -8.80 3.48
N GLU A 56 19.32 -7.49 3.59
CA GLU A 56 20.65 -6.91 3.77
C GLU A 56 20.75 -6.05 5.01
N SER A 57 21.88 -6.11 5.70
CA SER A 57 22.21 -5.19 6.79
C SER A 57 23.19 -4.13 6.33
N VAL A 58 22.79 -2.86 6.51
CA VAL A 58 23.64 -1.69 6.27
C VAL A 58 23.68 -0.87 7.55
N GLY A 59 24.82 -0.90 8.26
CA GLY A 59 24.95 -0.20 9.55
C GLY A 59 23.97 -0.67 10.62
N GLY A 60 23.61 -1.97 10.62
CA GLY A 60 22.61 -2.54 11.53
C GLY A 60 21.16 -2.32 11.10
N GLN A 61 20.92 -1.61 9.99
CA GLN A 61 19.59 -1.39 9.42
C GLN A 61 19.30 -2.47 8.38
N TRP A 62 18.19 -3.17 8.53
CA TRP A 62 17.84 -4.26 7.62
C TRP A 62 16.94 -3.76 6.50
N ILE A 63 17.33 -4.01 5.26
CA ILE A 63 16.63 -3.56 4.07
C ILE A 63 16.15 -4.79 3.30
N LEU A 64 14.86 -4.81 2.97
CA LEU A 64 14.22 -5.83 2.15
C LEU A 64 13.53 -5.18 0.94
N ARG A 65 13.21 -6.00 -0.06
CA ARG A 65 12.46 -5.57 -1.23
C ARG A 65 11.36 -6.57 -1.56
N PHE A 66 10.12 -6.08 -1.52
CA PHE A 66 8.95 -6.85 -1.92
C PHE A 66 8.53 -6.47 -3.34
N MET A 67 8.25 -7.46 -4.18
CA MET A 67 7.80 -7.28 -5.55
C MET A 67 6.41 -7.88 -5.73
N VAL A 68 5.60 -7.19 -6.52
CA VAL A 68 4.30 -7.64 -6.97
C VAL A 68 4.21 -7.47 -8.47
N GLU A 69 3.68 -8.48 -9.14
CA GLU A 69 3.30 -8.41 -10.54
C GLU A 69 1.80 -8.68 -10.67
N SER A 70 1.12 -7.97 -11.56
CA SER A 70 -0.28 -8.21 -11.84
C SER A 70 -0.56 -8.11 -13.33
N LYS A 71 -1.38 -9.03 -13.85
CA LYS A 71 -1.89 -8.98 -15.23
C LYS A 71 -2.92 -7.86 -15.36
N VAL A 72 -2.69 -6.99 -16.33
CA VAL A 72 -3.57 -5.86 -16.63
C VAL A 72 -4.64 -6.34 -17.61
N LEU A 73 -5.82 -6.63 -17.08
CA LEU A 73 -6.99 -6.96 -17.88
C LEU A 73 -8.05 -5.86 -17.75
N PRO A 74 -8.12 -4.91 -18.70
CA PRO A 74 -9.12 -3.86 -18.65
C PRO A 74 -10.54 -4.43 -18.64
N GLY A 75 -11.40 -3.90 -17.77
CA GLY A 75 -12.78 -4.39 -17.61
C GLY A 75 -13.60 -4.33 -18.91
N SER A 76 -13.32 -3.36 -19.77
CA SER A 76 -13.96 -3.23 -21.09
C SER A 76 -13.62 -4.38 -22.05
N VAL A 77 -12.36 -4.85 -22.04
CA VAL A 77 -11.92 -5.98 -22.87
C VAL A 77 -12.57 -7.27 -22.39
N LEU A 78 -12.61 -7.49 -21.07
CA LEU A 78 -13.31 -8.64 -20.47
C LEU A 78 -14.81 -8.61 -20.81
N ALA A 79 -15.47 -7.46 -20.65
CA ALA A 79 -16.90 -7.32 -20.94
C ALA A 79 -17.21 -7.62 -22.42
N ARG A 80 -16.37 -7.16 -23.35
CA ARG A 80 -16.53 -7.46 -24.79
C ARG A 80 -16.43 -8.97 -25.05
N LYS A 81 -15.43 -9.65 -24.48
CA LYS A 81 -15.26 -11.11 -24.66
C LYS A 81 -16.41 -11.93 -24.07
N VAL A 82 -16.94 -11.51 -22.91
CA VAL A 82 -18.14 -12.12 -22.31
C VAL A 82 -19.35 -11.93 -23.22
N LYS A 83 -19.53 -10.74 -23.78
CA LYS A 83 -20.61 -10.46 -24.72
C LYS A 83 -20.52 -11.33 -25.98
N GLU A 84 -19.33 -11.45 -26.57
CA GLU A 84 -19.07 -12.33 -27.72
C GLU A 84 -19.47 -13.80 -27.41
N LYS A 85 -19.08 -14.32 -26.24
CA LYS A 85 -19.45 -15.70 -25.84
C LYS A 85 -20.95 -15.84 -25.60
N ALA A 86 -21.60 -14.84 -24.99
CA ALA A 86 -23.04 -14.85 -24.73
C ALA A 86 -23.86 -14.78 -26.03
N GLU A 87 -23.44 -13.95 -26.99
CA GLU A 87 -24.05 -13.86 -28.33
C GLU A 87 -23.94 -15.19 -29.08
N ARG A 88 -22.82 -15.90 -28.96
CA ARG A 88 -22.66 -17.24 -29.53
C ARG A 88 -23.66 -18.25 -28.94
N ILE A 89 -23.85 -18.25 -27.62
CA ILE A 89 -24.85 -19.14 -26.98
C ILE A 89 -26.26 -18.81 -27.45
N GLU A 90 -26.60 -17.52 -27.59
CA GLU A 90 -27.91 -17.11 -28.09
C GLU A 90 -28.15 -17.56 -29.53
N GLN A 91 -27.12 -17.49 -30.39
CA GLN A 91 -27.18 -18.00 -31.77
C GLN A 91 -27.32 -19.53 -31.83
N GLU A 92 -26.62 -20.27 -30.98
CA GLU A 92 -26.61 -21.74 -30.99
C GLU A 92 -27.86 -22.35 -30.33
N THR A 93 -28.42 -21.69 -29.30
CA THR A 93 -29.50 -22.26 -28.46
C THR A 93 -30.83 -21.51 -28.57
N GLY A 94 -30.86 -20.33 -29.18
CA GLY A 94 -32.03 -19.46 -29.26
C GLY A 94 -32.41 -18.79 -27.94
N ARG A 95 -31.61 -18.94 -26.87
CA ARG A 95 -31.85 -18.29 -25.57
C ARG A 95 -30.63 -17.51 -25.09
N LYS A 96 -30.88 -16.45 -24.33
CA LYS A 96 -29.82 -15.73 -23.61
C LYS A 96 -29.32 -16.56 -22.43
N PRO A 97 -28.02 -16.44 -22.07
CA PRO A 97 -27.48 -17.13 -20.93
C PRO A 97 -28.08 -16.62 -19.61
N GLY A 98 -28.33 -17.54 -18.69
CA GLY A 98 -28.84 -17.21 -17.36
C GLY A 98 -27.77 -16.56 -16.47
N LYS A 99 -28.14 -16.18 -15.24
CA LYS A 99 -27.21 -15.54 -14.28
C LYS A 99 -25.99 -16.40 -13.94
N LYS A 100 -26.19 -17.71 -13.75
CA LYS A 100 -25.11 -18.67 -13.46
C LYS A 100 -24.16 -18.81 -14.63
N GLU A 101 -24.71 -19.09 -15.81
CA GLU A 101 -23.98 -19.23 -17.07
C GLU A 101 -23.20 -17.95 -17.42
N SER A 102 -23.79 -16.76 -17.20
CA SER A 102 -23.10 -15.49 -17.41
C SER A 102 -21.88 -15.30 -16.50
N LYS A 103 -21.90 -15.86 -15.28
CA LYS A 103 -20.74 -15.84 -14.39
C LYS A 103 -19.64 -16.78 -14.90
N GLU A 104 -20.02 -17.98 -15.30
CA GLU A 104 -19.09 -18.97 -15.89
C GLU A 104 -18.43 -18.43 -17.16
N LEU A 105 -19.19 -17.78 -18.03
CA LEU A 105 -18.67 -17.09 -19.21
C LEU A 105 -17.65 -16.00 -18.88
N LYS A 106 -17.84 -15.29 -17.76
CA LYS A 106 -16.90 -14.27 -17.29
C LYS A 106 -15.60 -14.90 -16.82
N ASP A 107 -15.67 -16.01 -16.09
CA ASP A 107 -14.50 -16.72 -15.60
C ASP A 107 -13.72 -17.37 -16.77
N GLU A 108 -14.43 -17.97 -17.73
CA GLU A 108 -13.85 -18.51 -18.97
C GLU A 108 -13.21 -17.41 -19.82
N ALA A 109 -13.92 -16.29 -20.06
CA ALA A 109 -13.36 -15.15 -20.79
C ALA A 109 -12.11 -14.58 -20.10
N LYS A 110 -12.06 -14.62 -18.77
CA LYS A 110 -10.88 -14.20 -18.02
C LYS A 110 -9.71 -15.15 -18.26
N LEU A 111 -9.93 -16.46 -18.16
CA LEU A 111 -8.89 -17.47 -18.43
C LEU A 111 -8.36 -17.39 -19.86
N ASP A 112 -9.23 -17.14 -20.84
CA ASP A 112 -8.83 -16.93 -22.24
C ASP A 112 -7.94 -15.69 -22.42
N LEU A 113 -8.23 -14.62 -21.67
CA LEU A 113 -7.57 -13.33 -21.85
C LEU A 113 -6.27 -13.18 -21.07
N LEU A 114 -6.12 -13.86 -19.93
CA LEU A 114 -4.93 -13.74 -19.07
C LEU A 114 -3.61 -14.05 -19.78
N PRO A 115 -3.50 -15.09 -20.64
CA PRO A 115 -2.27 -15.36 -21.39
C PRO A 115 -1.82 -14.20 -22.28
N MET A 116 -2.76 -13.38 -22.76
CA MET A 116 -2.50 -12.23 -23.63
C MET A 116 -2.37 -10.90 -22.87
N ALA A 117 -2.64 -10.89 -21.56
CA ALA A 117 -2.61 -9.68 -20.77
C ALA A 117 -1.16 -9.26 -20.47
N PHE A 118 -0.85 -7.99 -20.73
CA PHE A 118 0.38 -7.35 -20.26
C PHE A 118 0.47 -7.40 -18.73
N THR A 119 1.68 -7.46 -18.20
CA THR A 119 1.91 -7.40 -16.76
C THR A 119 2.33 -5.98 -16.34
N LYS A 120 2.02 -5.65 -15.08
CA LYS A 120 2.52 -4.47 -14.40
C LYS A 120 3.22 -4.92 -13.13
N GLN A 121 4.48 -4.54 -13.01
CA GLN A 121 5.26 -4.76 -11.79
C GLN A 121 5.23 -3.52 -10.89
N GLY A 122 5.28 -3.77 -9.59
CA GLY A 122 5.47 -2.77 -8.56
C GLY A 122 6.33 -3.34 -7.46
N SER A 123 7.06 -2.48 -6.77
CA SER A 123 7.91 -2.89 -5.66
C SER A 123 7.77 -1.95 -4.48
N MET A 124 8.05 -2.47 -3.29
CA MET A 124 7.99 -1.77 -2.02
C MET A 124 9.32 -1.97 -1.28
N TRP A 125 9.93 -0.87 -0.84
CA TRP A 125 11.05 -0.95 0.08
C TRP A 125 10.54 -1.20 1.49
N ILE A 126 11.27 -2.03 2.23
CA ILE A 126 10.97 -2.35 3.61
C ILE A 126 12.25 -2.13 4.39
N TRP A 127 12.13 -1.43 5.52
CA TRP A 127 13.22 -1.17 6.42
C TRP A 127 12.84 -1.66 7.82
N ILE A 128 13.67 -2.52 8.39
CA ILE A 128 13.56 -2.98 9.77
C ILE A 128 14.73 -2.38 10.56
N ASP A 129 14.39 -1.57 11.56
CA ASP A 129 15.32 -1.08 12.58
C ASP A 129 15.07 -1.88 13.85
N THR A 130 15.93 -2.86 14.12
CA THR A 130 15.80 -3.75 15.27
C THR A 130 16.09 -3.03 16.59
N ALA A 131 16.95 -2.02 16.59
CA ALA A 131 17.28 -1.23 17.77
C ALA A 131 16.09 -0.36 18.21
N SER A 132 15.46 0.33 17.26
CA SER A 132 14.27 1.16 17.52
C SER A 132 12.96 0.38 17.52
N ARG A 133 13.01 -0.91 17.14
CA ARG A 133 11.86 -1.81 16.94
C ARG A 133 10.85 -1.23 15.96
N LEU A 134 11.31 -0.81 14.80
CA LEU A 134 10.47 -0.23 13.75
C LEU A 134 10.46 -1.11 12.51
N LEU A 135 9.28 -1.26 11.92
CA LEU A 135 9.07 -1.78 10.57
C LEU A 135 8.50 -0.64 9.73
N VAL A 136 9.23 -0.22 8.71
CA VAL A 136 8.89 0.89 7.83
C VAL A 136 8.63 0.36 6.43
N LEU A 137 7.49 0.72 5.85
CA LEU A 137 7.05 0.29 4.52
C LEU A 137 6.92 1.49 3.56
N ASP A 138 7.53 1.39 2.38
CA ASP A 138 7.47 2.43 1.34
C ASP A 138 6.13 2.43 0.58
N THR A 139 5.07 2.82 1.27
CA THR A 139 3.72 2.89 0.71
C THR A 139 2.89 3.93 1.44
N SER A 140 1.95 4.54 0.74
CA SER A 140 0.88 5.36 1.32
C SER A 140 -0.47 4.62 1.38
N SER A 141 -0.52 3.40 0.85
CA SER A 141 -1.71 2.54 0.87
C SER A 141 -1.66 1.57 2.04
N GLN A 142 -2.61 1.71 2.98
CA GLN A 142 -2.76 0.80 4.11
C GLN A 142 -2.99 -0.64 3.66
N GLY A 143 -3.83 -0.88 2.65
CA GLY A 143 -4.06 -2.25 2.15
C GLY A 143 -2.82 -2.92 1.57
N ARG A 144 -1.89 -2.16 0.96
CA ARG A 144 -0.59 -2.71 0.53
C ARG A 144 0.35 -2.95 1.70
N ALA A 145 0.31 -2.09 2.71
CA ALA A 145 1.07 -2.29 3.94
C ALA A 145 0.62 -3.57 4.66
N ASP A 146 -0.69 -3.75 4.80
CA ASP A 146 -1.29 -4.93 5.43
C ASP A 146 -0.94 -6.22 4.68
N GLU A 147 -0.97 -6.22 3.34
CA GLU A 147 -0.53 -7.38 2.53
C GLU A 147 0.92 -7.80 2.86
N VAL A 148 1.84 -6.84 2.95
CA VAL A 148 3.25 -7.12 3.27
C VAL A 148 3.41 -7.53 4.73
N VAL A 149 2.69 -6.89 5.66
CA VAL A 149 2.72 -7.26 7.08
C VAL A 149 2.22 -8.69 7.28
N THR A 150 1.13 -9.08 6.62
CA THR A 150 0.61 -10.46 6.69
C THR A 150 1.68 -11.45 6.23
N LEU A 151 2.30 -11.21 5.07
CA LEU A 151 3.36 -12.10 4.55
C LEU A 151 4.56 -12.19 5.50
N LEU A 152 4.98 -11.08 6.09
CA LEU A 152 6.07 -11.06 7.06
C LEU A 152 5.70 -11.82 8.33
N VAL A 153 4.50 -11.61 8.89
CA VAL A 153 4.03 -12.29 10.10
C VAL A 153 3.90 -13.80 9.88
N GLU A 154 3.41 -14.22 8.72
CA GLU A 154 3.33 -15.64 8.34
C GLU A 154 4.71 -16.27 8.15
N SER A 155 5.66 -15.51 7.60
CA SER A 155 7.00 -16.03 7.28
C SER A 155 7.97 -15.99 8.46
N LEU A 156 7.79 -15.05 9.40
CA LEU A 156 8.71 -14.76 10.50
C LEU A 156 8.06 -15.09 11.85
N PRO A 157 8.34 -16.27 12.42
CA PRO A 157 7.76 -16.70 13.68
C PRO A 157 7.93 -15.67 14.80
N GLY A 158 6.84 -15.40 15.52
CA GLY A 158 6.81 -14.45 16.64
C GLY A 158 6.79 -12.98 16.24
N LEU A 159 6.85 -12.64 14.95
CA LEU A 159 6.72 -11.25 14.52
C LEU A 159 5.31 -10.77 14.84
N SER A 160 5.26 -9.69 15.62
CA SER A 160 4.02 -9.00 15.94
C SER A 160 4.29 -7.51 15.79
N VAL A 161 3.40 -6.84 15.05
CA VAL A 161 3.53 -5.41 14.74
C VAL A 161 2.21 -4.69 14.97
N SER A 162 2.31 -3.42 15.35
CA SER A 162 1.16 -2.52 15.46
C SER A 162 1.53 -1.16 14.88
N LEU A 163 0.54 -0.42 14.36
CA LEU A 163 0.79 0.96 13.92
C LEU A 163 1.33 1.79 15.09
N ILE A 164 2.23 2.73 14.79
CA ILE A 164 2.68 3.67 15.82
C ILE A 164 1.49 4.47 16.33
N ASN A 165 1.30 4.42 17.64
CA ASN A 165 0.38 5.28 18.36
C ASN A 165 1.17 6.38 19.07
N THR A 166 0.61 7.58 19.06
CA THR A 166 1.13 8.76 19.77
C THR A 166 0.23 9.09 20.95
N GLN A 167 0.77 9.78 21.96
CA GLN A 167 -0.03 10.22 23.11
C GLN A 167 -1.06 11.29 22.71
N THR A 168 -0.69 12.18 21.80
CA THR A 168 -1.55 13.19 21.19
C THR A 168 -1.95 12.75 19.79
N SER A 169 -3.21 12.90 19.40
CA SER A 169 -3.63 12.56 18.03
C SER A 169 -2.90 13.47 17.02
N PRO A 170 -2.51 12.96 15.83
CA PRO A 170 -1.85 13.78 14.82
C PRO A 170 -2.66 15.02 14.44
N GLN A 171 -3.98 14.89 14.35
CA GLN A 171 -4.88 16.00 14.05
C GLN A 171 -4.84 17.10 15.11
N ALA A 172 -4.86 16.74 16.41
CA ALA A 172 -4.78 17.73 17.48
C ALA A 172 -3.42 18.44 17.50
N ALA A 173 -2.33 17.70 17.28
CA ALA A 173 -0.99 18.26 17.20
C ALA A 173 -0.85 19.23 16.01
N MET A 174 -1.30 18.82 14.81
CA MET A 174 -1.30 19.68 13.62
C MET A 174 -2.16 20.94 13.81
N SER A 175 -3.33 20.82 14.45
CA SER A 175 -4.16 21.99 14.77
C SER A 175 -3.42 22.99 15.66
N HIS A 176 -2.72 22.49 16.67
CA HIS A 176 -1.94 23.32 17.58
C HIS A 176 -0.79 24.04 16.86
N TRP A 177 -0.02 23.32 16.03
CA TRP A 177 1.09 23.92 15.28
C TRP A 177 0.63 25.02 14.31
N LEU A 178 -0.49 24.79 13.62
CA LEU A 178 -1.08 25.79 12.71
C LEU A 178 -1.68 26.98 13.46
N LYS A 179 -2.25 26.75 14.64
CA LYS A 179 -2.88 27.81 15.43
C LYS A 179 -1.85 28.70 16.10
N GLU A 180 -0.87 28.11 16.78
CA GLU A 180 0.14 28.85 17.55
C GLU A 180 1.32 29.31 16.71
N GLN A 181 1.43 28.88 15.44
CA GLN A 181 2.60 29.15 14.57
C GLN A 181 3.91 28.54 15.12
N GLU A 182 3.81 27.55 15.99
CA GLU A 182 4.94 26.91 16.69
C GLU A 182 5.01 25.41 16.36
N PRO A 183 5.64 25.02 15.23
CA PRO A 183 5.91 23.62 14.94
C PRO A 183 6.91 23.02 15.94
N PRO A 184 6.93 21.69 16.11
CA PRO A 184 7.85 21.04 17.02
C PRO A 184 9.30 21.22 16.56
N VAL A 185 10.23 21.23 17.52
CA VAL A 185 11.67 21.37 17.23
C VAL A 185 12.12 20.37 16.17
N GLY A 186 12.83 20.88 15.16
CA GLY A 186 13.30 20.08 14.01
C GLY A 186 12.32 20.00 12.84
N PHE A 187 11.13 20.60 12.96
CA PHE A 187 10.14 20.68 11.90
C PHE A 187 9.80 22.14 11.57
N THR A 188 9.37 22.36 10.34
CA THR A 188 8.78 23.62 9.86
C THR A 188 7.47 23.29 9.15
N VAL A 189 6.47 24.16 9.29
CA VAL A 189 5.25 24.08 8.48
C VAL A 189 5.56 24.60 7.08
N ASP A 190 5.25 23.79 6.05
CA ASP A 190 5.43 24.19 4.66
C ASP A 190 4.14 24.86 4.12
N ARG A 191 3.87 24.73 2.82
CA ARG A 191 2.88 25.53 2.10
C ARG A 191 1.65 24.76 1.64
N GLU A 192 1.41 23.58 2.20
CA GLU A 192 0.29 22.72 1.83
C GLU A 192 -0.44 22.21 3.07
N CYS A 193 -1.77 22.30 3.09
CA CYS A 193 -2.57 21.65 4.13
C CYS A 193 -3.99 21.34 3.63
N GLU A 194 -4.63 20.37 4.27
CA GLU A 194 -6.03 20.00 4.02
C GLU A 194 -6.81 20.04 5.34
N LEU A 195 -7.73 21.00 5.48
CA LEU A 195 -8.63 21.14 6.62
C LEU A 195 -10.00 20.56 6.26
N LYS A 196 -10.61 19.79 7.17
CA LYS A 196 -11.94 19.20 7.00
C LYS A 196 -12.86 19.51 8.16
N SER A 197 -14.10 19.85 7.87
CA SER A 197 -15.15 19.95 8.88
C SER A 197 -15.54 18.57 9.42
N ALA A 198 -15.86 18.51 10.71
CA ALA A 198 -16.50 17.35 11.34
C ALA A 198 -18.03 17.30 11.13
N SER A 199 -18.63 18.32 10.52
CA SER A 199 -20.07 18.36 10.19
C SER A 199 -20.46 17.37 9.09
N GLU A 200 -21.76 17.08 8.95
CA GLU A 200 -22.28 16.17 7.93
C GLU A 200 -21.94 16.59 6.50
N GLU A 201 -21.85 17.89 6.25
CA GLU A 201 -21.48 18.45 4.95
C GLU A 201 -20.02 18.18 4.56
N LYS A 202 -19.16 17.82 5.53
CA LYS A 202 -17.74 17.46 5.34
C LYS A 202 -16.98 18.45 4.45
N SER A 203 -17.24 19.75 4.65
CA SER A 203 -16.58 20.81 3.88
C SER A 203 -15.05 20.71 4.00
N VAL A 204 -14.35 20.94 2.89
CA VAL A 204 -12.89 20.78 2.79
C VAL A 204 -12.28 22.08 2.27
N VAL A 205 -11.21 22.53 2.92
CA VAL A 205 -10.35 23.62 2.44
C VAL A 205 -8.97 23.04 2.18
N ARG A 206 -8.41 23.36 1.01
CA ARG A 206 -7.06 22.93 0.62
C ARG A 206 -6.22 24.13 0.28
N TYR A 207 -5.07 24.21 0.93
CA TYR A 207 -4.01 25.14 0.58
C TYR A 207 -2.93 24.36 -0.17
N ALA A 208 -2.48 24.92 -1.29
CA ALA A 208 -1.39 24.36 -2.09
C ALA A 208 -0.46 25.49 -2.52
N ARG A 209 0.82 25.37 -2.18
CA ARG A 209 1.84 26.41 -2.42
C ARG A 209 1.44 27.78 -1.85
N HIS A 210 0.80 27.81 -0.68
CA HIS A 210 0.40 29.02 0.03
C HIS A 210 1.06 29.10 1.40
N ALA A 211 1.47 30.29 1.84
CA ALA A 211 1.96 30.46 3.20
C ALA A 211 0.82 30.14 4.21
N LEU A 212 1.10 29.34 5.23
CA LEU A 212 0.07 28.89 6.19
C LEU A 212 0.05 29.74 7.47
N ASP A 213 0.97 30.69 7.58
CA ASP A 213 1.09 31.68 8.65
C ASP A 213 0.13 32.86 8.50
N ILE A 214 -1.14 32.55 8.22
CA ILE A 214 -2.18 33.53 7.91
C ILE A 214 -3.40 33.38 8.83
N GLU A 215 -4.08 34.49 9.10
CA GLU A 215 -5.26 34.52 9.98
C GLU A 215 -6.39 33.63 9.46
N GLU A 216 -6.52 33.43 8.15
CA GLU A 216 -7.57 32.59 7.55
C GLU A 216 -7.46 31.11 7.95
N VAL A 217 -6.24 30.59 8.09
CA VAL A 217 -6.00 29.22 8.54
C VAL A 217 -6.41 29.06 9.99
N GLN A 218 -6.05 30.01 10.84
CA GLN A 218 -6.46 30.05 12.26
C GLN A 218 -7.99 30.14 12.38
N ALA A 219 -8.62 31.04 11.62
CA ALA A 219 -10.07 31.20 11.59
C ALA A 219 -10.80 29.93 11.13
N HIS A 220 -10.25 29.17 10.18
CA HIS A 220 -10.81 27.88 9.78
C HIS A 220 -10.74 26.83 10.90
N ILE A 221 -9.65 26.82 11.68
CA ILE A 221 -9.49 25.92 12.83
C ILE A 221 -10.46 26.30 13.96
N ASP A 222 -10.58 27.60 14.27
CA ASP A 222 -11.51 28.10 15.28
C ASP A 222 -12.98 27.86 14.90
N ALA A 223 -13.28 27.85 13.59
CA ALA A 223 -14.58 27.45 13.06
C ALA A 223 -14.81 25.92 13.04
N GLY A 224 -13.88 25.12 13.59
CA GLY A 224 -14.03 23.68 13.76
C GLY A 224 -13.57 22.82 12.57
N LYS A 225 -12.88 23.39 11.57
CA LYS A 225 -12.21 22.57 10.55
C LYS A 225 -10.89 22.07 11.10
N LEU A 226 -10.67 20.76 11.00
CA LEU A 226 -9.48 20.11 11.56
C LEU A 226 -8.54 19.66 10.44
N PRO A 227 -7.22 19.79 10.62
CA PRO A 227 -6.24 19.34 9.64
C PRO A 227 -6.28 17.82 9.51
N THR A 228 -6.22 17.36 8.27
CA THR A 228 -6.11 15.95 7.90
C THR A 228 -4.86 15.65 7.08
N LYS A 229 -4.20 16.71 6.58
CA LYS A 229 -2.87 16.70 5.98
C LYS A 229 -2.18 18.04 6.27
N LEU A 230 -0.88 17.98 6.53
CA LEU A 230 0.02 19.11 6.75
C LEU A 230 1.40 18.75 6.21
#